data_AF-A0A9D1G3A1-F1
#
_entry.id   AF-A0A9D1G3A1-F1
#
_cell.length_a   1.000
_cell.length_b   1.000
_cell.length_c   1.000
_cell.angle_alpha   90.00
_cell.angle_beta   90.00
_cell.angle_gamma   90.00
#
_symmetry.space_group_name_H-M   'P 1'
#
loop_
_entity.id
_entity.type
_entity.pdbx_description
1 polymer ?
#
loop_
_entity_poly.entity_id
_entity_poly.type
_entity_poly.pdbx_seq_one_letter_code
_entity_poly.pdbx_strand_id
1 'polypeptide(L)'
;AEGSVWEGVMAGGHFKLDNLTALVDRNRLQISGSTEDVMAQDSQEARWAAFGWNVVSIPGNDMAAVDSALTLAKETKGKPTVIILNTTKGCGVSFMENLAVWHHKVMDDAQYETALAEIAERKASL
;
A
#
# COMPACT_ATOMS: atom_id res chain seq x y z
N ALA A 1 11.64 -15.29 -1.60
CA ALA A 1 10.63 -15.87 -2.51
C ALA A 1 9.29 -15.73 -1.81
N GLU A 2 8.34 -15.00 -2.38
CA GLU A 2 7.08 -14.59 -1.74
C GLU A 2 5.88 -15.45 -2.18
N GLY A 3 6.12 -16.70 -2.62
CA GLY A 3 5.05 -17.61 -3.02
C GLY A 3 4.06 -17.91 -1.89
N SER A 4 4.56 -17.91 -0.65
CA SER A 4 3.79 -18.08 0.58
C SER A 4 2.68 -17.03 0.75
N VAL A 5 2.85 -15.82 0.21
CA VAL A 5 1.79 -14.80 0.21
C VAL A 5 0.56 -15.35 -0.51
N TRP A 6 0.74 -15.93 -1.70
CA TRP A 6 -0.36 -16.46 -2.49
C TRP A 6 -1.01 -17.71 -1.88
N GLU A 7 -0.22 -18.55 -1.19
CA GLU A 7 -0.76 -19.66 -0.40
C GLU A 7 -1.67 -19.15 0.73
N GLY A 8 -1.23 -18.10 1.44
CA GLY A 8 -2.02 -17.44 2.48
C GLY A 8 -3.29 -16.78 1.92
N VAL A 9 -3.19 -16.09 0.79
CA VAL A 9 -4.34 -15.48 0.08
C VAL A 9 -5.34 -16.56 -0.34
N MET A 10 -4.87 -17.67 -0.90
CA MET A 10 -5.73 -18.81 -1.26
C MET A 10 -6.45 -19.39 -0.04
N ALA A 11 -5.73 -19.60 1.07
CA ALA A 11 -6.33 -20.08 2.31
C ALA A 11 -7.38 -19.10 2.86
N GLY A 12 -7.11 -17.80 2.85
CA GLY A 12 -8.05 -16.78 3.34
C GLY A 12 -9.37 -16.79 2.57
N GLY A 13 -9.32 -16.94 1.25
CA GLY A 13 -10.49 -17.08 0.40
C GLY A 13 -11.24 -18.40 0.66
N HIS A 14 -10.51 -19.52 0.71
CA HIS A 14 -11.08 -20.86 0.94
C HIS A 14 -11.84 -20.95 2.26
N PHE A 15 -11.25 -20.43 3.35
CA PHE A 15 -11.84 -20.46 4.69
C PHE A 15 -12.78 -19.28 4.96
N LYS A 16 -13.05 -18.41 3.98
CA LYS A 16 -13.99 -17.29 4.08
C LYS A 16 -13.71 -16.38 5.27
N LEU A 17 -12.44 -16.05 5.49
CA LEU A 17 -11.98 -15.30 6.65
C LEU A 17 -12.41 -13.82 6.59
N ASP A 18 -13.67 -13.53 6.86
CA ASP A 18 -14.22 -12.16 6.83
C ASP A 18 -13.78 -11.26 7.98
N ASN A 19 -13.03 -11.82 8.93
CA ASN A 19 -12.28 -11.10 9.94
C ASN A 19 -10.85 -10.75 9.51
N LEU A 20 -10.43 -11.13 8.30
CA LEU A 20 -9.12 -10.82 7.74
C LEU A 20 -9.22 -9.65 6.76
N THR A 21 -8.46 -8.59 7.04
CA THR A 21 -8.27 -7.45 6.13
C THR A 21 -6.78 -7.27 5.84
N ALA A 22 -6.39 -7.33 4.57
CA ALA A 22 -5.03 -7.06 4.12
C ALA A 22 -4.93 -5.66 3.53
N LEU A 23 -3.85 -4.94 3.83
CA LEU A 23 -3.54 -3.64 3.22
C LEU A 23 -2.30 -3.81 2.36
N VAL A 24 -2.41 -3.54 1.06
CA VAL A 24 -1.30 -3.62 0.11
C VAL A 24 -0.84 -2.20 -0.22
N ASP A 25 0.37 -1.85 0.19
CA ASP A 25 1.02 -0.60 -0.21
C ASP A 25 1.49 -0.67 -1.67
N ARG A 26 0.69 -0.13 -2.60
CA ARG A 26 0.97 -0.16 -4.03
C ARG A 26 1.71 1.11 -4.47
N ASN A 27 2.90 1.32 -3.94
CA ASN A 27 3.76 2.47 -4.27
C ASN A 27 4.57 2.32 -5.57
N ARG A 28 4.53 1.13 -6.21
CA ARG A 28 5.18 0.78 -7.50
C ARG A 28 6.71 0.79 -7.49
N LEU A 29 7.37 0.89 -6.34
CA LEU A 29 8.83 0.91 -6.23
C LEU A 29 9.37 -0.16 -5.27
N GLN A 30 10.38 -0.89 -5.73
CA GLN A 30 11.19 -1.82 -4.95
C GLN A 30 12.68 -1.41 -4.93
N ILE A 31 13.55 -2.22 -4.31
CA ILE A 31 14.99 -1.93 -4.18
C ILE A 31 15.63 -1.57 -5.53
N SER A 32 15.36 -2.37 -6.55
CA SER A 32 16.01 -2.26 -7.86
C SER A 32 15.30 -1.33 -8.85
N GLY A 33 14.29 -0.56 -8.40
CA GLY A 33 13.52 0.36 -9.26
C GLY A 33 12.02 0.07 -9.28
N SER A 34 11.37 0.43 -10.39
CA SER A 34 9.94 0.21 -10.59
C SER A 34 9.59 -1.27 -10.57
N THR A 35 8.48 -1.62 -9.92
CA THR A 35 7.96 -2.99 -9.99
C THR A 35 7.58 -3.37 -11.42
N GLU A 36 7.14 -2.41 -12.24
CA GLU A 36 6.74 -2.68 -13.63
C GLU A 36 7.92 -3.04 -14.53
N ASP A 37 9.10 -2.50 -14.23
CA ASP A 37 10.31 -2.76 -15.03
C ASP A 37 11.04 -4.00 -14.54
N VAL A 38 11.09 -4.22 -13.22
CA VAL A 38 11.90 -5.32 -12.65
C VAL A 38 11.15 -6.65 -12.66
N MET A 39 9.87 -6.66 -12.24
CA MET A 39 9.02 -7.85 -12.23
C MET A 39 7.57 -7.39 -12.22
N ALA A 40 7.06 -7.10 -13.42
CA ALA A 40 5.73 -6.54 -13.59
C ALA A 40 4.68 -7.36 -12.83
N GLN A 41 3.84 -6.65 -12.11
CA GLN A 41 2.72 -7.25 -11.43
C GLN A 41 1.50 -7.01 -12.30
N ASP A 42 0.88 -8.09 -12.82
CA ASP A 42 -0.45 -8.01 -13.43
C ASP A 42 -1.43 -7.31 -12.48
N SER A 43 -2.63 -6.97 -12.96
CA SER A 43 -3.65 -6.35 -12.13
C SER A 43 -3.79 -7.06 -10.78
N GLN A 44 -3.35 -6.36 -9.73
CA GLN A 44 -3.45 -6.86 -8.36
C GLN A 44 -4.93 -7.07 -8.06
N GLU A 45 -5.79 -6.16 -8.50
CA GLU A 45 -7.23 -6.27 -8.33
C GLU A 45 -7.76 -7.61 -8.86
N ALA A 46 -7.45 -7.95 -10.11
CA ALA A 46 -7.89 -9.20 -10.72
C ALA A 46 -7.29 -10.43 -10.02
N ARG A 47 -6.01 -10.35 -9.65
CA ARG A 47 -5.30 -11.46 -9.00
C ARG A 47 -5.89 -11.79 -7.63
N TRP A 48 -6.15 -10.78 -6.79
CA TRP A 48 -6.79 -10.97 -5.49
C TRP A 48 -8.25 -11.44 -5.63
N ALA A 49 -9.00 -10.86 -6.55
CA ALA A 49 -10.38 -11.26 -6.83
C ALA A 49 -10.49 -12.74 -7.25
N ALA A 50 -9.52 -13.26 -8.01
CA ALA A 50 -9.48 -14.66 -8.42
C ALA A 50 -9.41 -15.65 -7.23
N PHE A 51 -8.88 -15.21 -6.08
CA PHE A 51 -8.88 -16.00 -4.84
C PHE A 51 -10.13 -15.79 -3.98
N GLY A 52 -11.16 -15.12 -4.50
CA GLY A 52 -12.44 -14.93 -3.79
C GLY A 52 -12.45 -13.81 -2.76
N TRP A 53 -11.44 -12.93 -2.77
CA TRP A 53 -11.36 -11.77 -1.88
C TRP A 53 -12.30 -10.65 -2.32
N ASN A 54 -12.81 -9.88 -1.37
CA ASN A 54 -13.32 -8.54 -1.63
C ASN A 54 -12.13 -7.61 -1.91
N VAL A 55 -12.21 -6.82 -2.97
CA VAL A 55 -11.09 -5.98 -3.41
C VAL A 55 -11.53 -4.53 -3.44
N VAL A 56 -10.78 -3.67 -2.75
CA VAL A 56 -11.01 -2.23 -2.66
C VAL A 56 -9.73 -1.52 -3.09
N SER A 57 -9.73 -0.80 -4.21
CA SER A 57 -8.56 -0.04 -4.69
C SER A 57 -8.83 1.45 -4.55
N ILE A 58 -7.99 2.16 -3.80
CA ILE A 58 -8.23 3.56 -3.39
C ILE A 58 -6.97 4.43 -3.51
N PRO A 59 -7.10 5.77 -3.51
CA PRO A 59 -5.99 6.68 -3.23
C PRO A 59 -5.47 6.43 -1.81
N GLY A 60 -4.23 5.93 -1.68
CA GLY A 60 -3.67 5.49 -0.40
C GLY A 60 -3.14 6.60 0.50
N ASN A 61 -2.98 7.82 -0.03
CA ASN A 61 -2.58 9.00 0.72
C ASN A 61 -3.76 9.87 1.18
N ASP A 62 -5.00 9.41 0.96
CA ASP A 62 -6.23 10.06 1.42
C ASP A 62 -6.83 9.28 2.60
N MET A 63 -6.77 9.88 3.80
CA MET A 63 -7.24 9.23 5.02
C MET A 63 -8.76 9.02 5.07
N ALA A 64 -9.55 9.85 4.39
CA ALA A 64 -11.00 9.66 4.32
C ALA A 64 -11.35 8.44 3.44
N ALA A 65 -10.61 8.24 2.35
CA ALA A 65 -10.72 7.06 1.51
C ALA A 65 -10.32 5.78 2.27
N VAL A 66 -9.22 5.85 3.05
CA VAL A 66 -8.76 4.72 3.89
C VAL A 66 -9.80 4.36 4.96
N ASP A 67 -10.35 5.34 5.67
CA ASP A 67 -11.39 5.13 6.69
C ASP A 67 -12.65 4.48 6.10
N SER A 68 -13.10 4.99 4.96
CA SER A 68 -14.25 4.44 4.22
C SER A 68 -14.01 2.99 3.78
N ALA A 69 -12.80 2.68 3.28
CA ALA A 69 -12.43 1.34 2.85
C ALA A 69 -12.33 0.34 4.02
N LEU A 70 -11.81 0.77 5.17
CA LEU A 70 -11.76 -0.04 6.39
C LEU A 70 -13.16 -0.31 6.95
N THR A 71 -14.06 0.68 6.89
CA THR A 71 -15.46 0.50 7.26
C THR A 71 -16.14 -0.55 6.36
N LEU A 72 -15.97 -0.43 5.03
CA LEU A 72 -16.48 -1.41 4.07
C LEU A 72 -15.90 -2.82 4.31
N ALA A 73 -14.61 -2.93 4.61
CA ALA A 73 -13.96 -4.21 4.90
C ALA A 73 -14.59 -4.88 6.13
N LYS A 74 -14.86 -4.11 7.19
CA LYS A 74 -15.51 -4.58 8.42
C LYS A 74 -16.95 -5.05 8.19
N GLU A 75 -17.67 -4.40 7.28
CA GLU A 75 -19.06 -4.75 6.92
C GLU A 75 -19.16 -5.94 5.96
N THR A 76 -18.09 -6.21 5.21
CA THR A 76 -18.02 -7.36 4.31
C THR A 76 -18.03 -8.68 5.10
N LYS A 77 -18.85 -9.63 4.67
CA LYS A 77 -19.02 -10.96 5.31
C LYS A 77 -18.85 -12.11 4.33
N GLY A 78 -18.43 -13.25 4.86
CA GLY A 78 -18.24 -14.50 4.11
C GLY A 78 -17.06 -14.51 3.14
N LYS A 79 -16.19 -13.49 3.16
CA LYS A 79 -14.92 -13.43 2.42
C LYS A 79 -13.96 -12.43 3.06
N PRO A 80 -12.64 -12.64 2.97
CA PRO A 80 -11.64 -11.65 3.38
C PRO A 80 -11.64 -10.42 2.46
N THR A 81 -11.09 -9.30 2.94
CA THR A 81 -10.94 -8.06 2.16
C THR A 81 -9.48 -7.68 1.96
N VAL A 82 -9.12 -7.25 0.75
CA VAL A 82 -7.86 -6.56 0.48
C VAL A 82 -8.16 -5.11 0.11
N ILE A 83 -7.41 -4.19 0.72
CA ILE A 83 -7.42 -2.78 0.39
C ILE A 83 -6.08 -2.47 -0.28
N ILE A 84 -6.13 -2.16 -1.57
CA ILE A 84 -4.97 -1.75 -2.38
C ILE A 84 -4.84 -0.25 -2.27
N LEU A 85 -3.79 0.18 -1.57
CA LEU A 85 -3.48 1.58 -1.30
C LEU A 85 -2.56 2.09 -2.42
N ASN A 86 -3.10 2.89 -3.33
CA ASN A 86 -2.28 3.56 -4.34
C ASN A 86 -1.57 4.76 -3.71
N THR A 87 -0.38 4.52 -3.16
CA THR A 87 0.42 5.52 -2.45
C THR A 87 1.56 6.06 -3.31
N THR A 88 2.11 7.18 -2.86
CA THR A 88 3.42 7.67 -3.30
C THR A 88 4.47 7.32 -2.24
N LYS A 89 5.53 6.59 -2.62
CA LYS A 89 6.64 6.29 -1.70
C LYS A 89 7.33 7.58 -1.30
N GLY A 90 7.57 7.79 0.00
CA GLY A 90 8.17 9.04 0.51
C GLY A 90 7.21 10.23 0.52
N CYS A 91 5.89 10.01 0.39
CA CYS A 91 4.89 11.09 0.35
C CYS A 91 5.06 12.08 1.51
N GLY A 92 5.07 13.37 1.19
CA GLY A 92 5.21 14.46 2.15
C GLY A 92 6.63 14.93 2.41
N VAL A 93 7.63 14.34 1.75
CA VAL A 93 9.00 14.84 1.76
C VAL A 93 9.47 15.01 0.31
N SER A 94 9.61 16.26 -0.14
CA SER A 94 9.75 16.66 -1.54
C SER A 94 10.90 15.93 -2.27
N PHE A 95 12.04 15.76 -1.60
CA PHE A 95 13.21 15.12 -2.17
C PHE A 95 13.17 13.59 -2.11
N MET A 96 12.17 13.00 -1.44
CA MET A 96 11.97 11.54 -1.33
C MET A 96 10.86 10.99 -2.22
N GLU A 97 9.89 11.84 -2.60
CA GLU A 97 8.69 11.39 -3.29
C GLU A 97 9.00 10.65 -4.59
N ASN A 98 8.45 9.43 -4.70
CA ASN A 98 8.51 8.58 -5.89
C ASN A 98 9.95 8.28 -6.38
N LEU A 99 10.90 8.17 -5.46
CA LEU A 99 12.31 7.93 -5.78
C LEU A 99 12.82 6.64 -5.14
N ALA A 100 13.20 5.65 -5.97
CA ALA A 100 13.66 4.34 -5.51
C ALA A 100 14.92 4.40 -4.64
N VAL A 101 15.79 5.41 -4.87
CA VAL A 101 17.03 5.61 -4.08
C VAL A 101 16.74 5.79 -2.58
N TRP A 102 15.56 6.30 -2.22
CA TRP A 102 15.15 6.50 -0.84
C TRP A 102 14.58 5.25 -0.17
N HIS A 103 14.64 4.10 -0.82
CA HIS A 103 14.19 2.85 -0.21
C HIS A 103 15.09 2.36 0.94
N HIS A 104 16.40 2.64 0.88
CA HIS A 104 17.35 2.27 1.93
C HIS A 104 18.38 3.37 2.26
N LYS A 105 18.31 4.53 1.62
CA LYS A 105 19.23 5.64 1.87
C LYS A 105 18.95 6.25 3.24
N VAL A 106 20.01 6.54 3.99
CA VAL A 106 19.96 7.28 5.25
C VAL A 106 20.09 8.77 4.95
N MET A 107 19.25 9.58 5.59
CA MET A 107 19.35 11.04 5.50
C MET A 107 20.63 11.56 6.15
N ASP A 108 21.18 12.63 5.61
CA ASP A 108 22.09 13.51 6.35
C ASP A 108 21.31 14.52 7.22
N ASP A 109 22.01 15.23 8.10
CA ASP A 109 21.40 16.18 9.03
C ASP A 109 20.59 17.28 8.32
N ALA A 110 21.06 17.75 7.15
CA ALA A 110 20.37 18.80 6.40
C ALA A 110 19.06 18.29 5.77
N GLN A 111 19.08 17.08 5.21
CA GLN A 111 17.89 16.40 4.69
C GLN A 111 16.89 16.11 5.80
N TYR A 112 17.36 15.70 6.98
CA TYR A 112 16.51 15.46 8.14
C TYR A 112 15.75 16.73 8.57
N GLU A 113 16.46 17.84 8.75
CA GLU A 113 15.83 19.13 9.11
C GLU A 113 14.82 19.59 8.04
N THR A 114 15.16 19.42 6.76
CA THR A 114 14.25 19.74 5.65
C THR A 114 12.99 18.88 5.70
N ALA A 115 13.12 17.57 5.87
CA ALA A 115 11.97 16.65 5.96
C ALA A 115 11.07 16.97 7.16
N LEU A 116 11.65 17.31 8.31
CA LEU A 116 10.88 17.73 9.48
C LEU A 116 10.08 19.00 9.23
N ALA A 117 10.69 20.00 8.59
CA ALA A 117 10.02 21.26 8.27
C ALA A 117 8.82 21.04 7.33
N GLU A 118 9.02 20.26 6.26
CA GLU A 118 7.94 19.94 5.30
C GLU A 118 6.79 19.15 5.94
N ILE A 119 7.10 18.17 6.80
CA ILE A 119 6.08 17.42 7.53
C ILE A 119 5.31 18.33 8.49
N ALA A 120 6.00 19.24 9.20
CA ALA A 120 5.37 20.16 10.13
C ALA A 120 4.44 21.15 9.41
N GLU A 121 4.87 21.70 8.27
CA GLU A 121 4.05 22.58 7.42
C GLU A 121 2.79 21.86 6.95
N ARG A 122 2.94 20.63 6.44
CA ARG A 122 1.80 19.82 5.98
C ARG A 122 0.82 19.55 7.11
N LYS A 123 1.32 19.20 8.30
CA LYS A 123 0.47 18.99 9.48
C LYS A 123 -0.33 20.23 9.87
N ALA A 124 0.26 21.42 9.75
CA ALA A 124 -0.42 22.68 10.04
C ALA A 124 -1.51 23.05 9.02
N SER A 125 -1.47 22.45 7.82
CA SER A 125 -2.43 22.68 6.73
C SER A 125 -3.64 21.73 6.72
N LEU A 126 -3.65 20.71 7.59
CA LEU A 126 -4.74 19.74 7.77
C LEU A 126 -5.75 20.21 8.82
#